data_AF-A0A6I2XYE1-F1
#
_entry.id   AF-A0A6I2XYE1-F1
#
_cell.length_a   1.000
_cell.length_b   1.000
_cell.length_c   1.000
_cell.angle_alpha   90.00
_cell.angle_beta   90.00
_cell.angle_gamma   90.00
#
_symmetry.space_group_name_H-M   'P 1'
#
loop_
_entity.id
_entity.type
_entity.pdbx_description
1 polymer ?
#
loop_
_entity_poly.entity_id
_entity_poly.type
_entity_poly.pdbx_seq_one_letter_code
_entity_poly.pdbx_strand_id
1 'polypeptide(L)'
;MTPPTDEQLDTFIRARLALIGIDLDDLPVDDPAAPADQVRLMSSLRTFLRNVPAAISDFTMDPQMRIPSFYPPEFMSWTSPGSQAPR
;
A
#
# COMPACT_ATOMS: atom_id res chain seq x y z
N MET A 1 -12.65 -5.09 -20.56
CA MET A 1 -13.05 -4.08 -19.55
C MET A 1 -12.64 -2.71 -20.06
N THR A 2 -13.54 -1.73 -20.02
CA THR A 2 -13.20 -0.34 -20.37
C THR A 2 -12.37 0.26 -19.23
N PRO A 3 -11.21 0.91 -19.51
CA PRO A 3 -10.44 1.56 -18.45
C PRO A 3 -11.24 2.72 -17.83
N PRO A 4 -11.06 3.00 -16.53
CA PRO A 4 -11.76 4.10 -15.88
C PRO A 4 -11.33 5.46 -16.46
N THR A 5 -12.28 6.39 -16.51
CA THR A 5 -12.05 7.77 -16.91
C THR A 5 -11.33 8.55 -15.81
N ASP A 6 -10.74 9.69 -16.14
CA ASP A 6 -10.07 10.56 -15.17
C ASP A 6 -11.03 11.06 -14.08
N GLU A 7 -12.26 11.42 -14.45
CA GLU A 7 -13.28 11.86 -13.50
C GLU A 7 -13.68 10.75 -12.51
N GLN A 8 -13.79 9.51 -12.99
CA GLN A 8 -14.05 8.35 -12.14
C GLN A 8 -12.89 8.10 -11.17
N LEU A 9 -11.65 8.21 -11.65
CA LEU A 9 -10.46 8.08 -10.81
C LEU A 9 -10.39 9.20 -9.77
N ASP A 10 -10.68 10.44 -10.15
CA ASP A 10 -10.66 11.59 -9.23
C ASP A 10 -11.70 11.46 -8.12
N THR A 11 -12.91 11.01 -8.47
CA THR A 11 -13.98 10.71 -7.50
C THR A 11 -13.54 9.64 -6.51
N PHE A 12 -12.97 8.54 -7.02
CA PHE A 12 -12.46 7.46 -6.18
C PHE A 12 -11.31 7.92 -5.27
N ILE A 13 -10.35 8.67 -5.81
CA ILE A 13 -9.19 9.19 -5.07
C ILE A 13 -9.68 10.06 -3.90
N ARG A 14 -10.54 11.04 -4.17
CA ARG A 14 -11.07 11.95 -3.13
C ARG A 14 -11.81 11.17 -2.03
N ALA A 15 -12.67 10.24 -2.41
CA ALA A 15 -13.38 9.40 -1.45
C ALA A 15 -12.41 8.57 -0.61
N ARG A 16 -11.34 8.02 -1.21
CA ARG A 16 -10.36 7.21 -0.50
C ARG A 16 -9.50 8.04 0.45
N LEU A 17 -9.08 9.23 0.05
CA LEU A 17 -8.31 10.16 0.89
C LEU A 17 -9.13 10.58 2.12
N ALA A 18 -10.38 10.99 1.90
CA ALA A 18 -11.29 11.34 3.00
C ALA A 18 -11.50 10.16 3.97
N LEU A 19 -11.63 8.94 3.45
CA LEU A 19 -11.81 7.73 4.27
C LEU A 19 -10.60 7.43 5.17
N ILE A 20 -9.39 7.80 4.75
CA ILE A 20 -8.17 7.64 5.56
C ILE A 20 -7.80 8.91 6.33
N GLY A 21 -8.69 9.91 6.35
CA GLY A 21 -8.52 11.15 7.10
C GLY A 21 -7.51 12.13 6.48
N ILE A 22 -7.19 11.99 5.19
CA ILE A 22 -6.39 12.96 4.46
C ILE A 22 -7.33 13.95 3.78
N ASP A 23 -7.26 15.22 4.19
CA ASP A 23 -7.91 16.31 3.49
C ASP A 23 -7.00 16.83 2.37
N LEU A 24 -7.55 16.95 1.15
CA LEU A 24 -6.82 17.47 0.00
C LEU A 24 -6.68 18.99 0.08
N ASP A 25 -7.61 19.67 0.74
CA ASP A 25 -7.66 21.12 0.84
C ASP A 25 -6.59 21.69 1.79
N ASP A 26 -5.96 20.84 2.61
CA ASP A 26 -4.79 21.19 3.42
C ASP A 26 -3.53 21.45 2.57
N LEU A 27 -3.53 20.99 1.32
CA LEU A 27 -2.42 21.19 0.39
C LEU A 27 -2.63 22.43 -0.48
N PRO A 28 -1.54 23.15 -0.83
CA PRO A 28 -1.62 24.20 -1.84
C PRO A 28 -2.09 23.61 -3.17
N VAL A 29 -2.83 24.39 -3.95
CA VAL A 29 -3.41 23.91 -5.22
C VAL A 29 -2.32 23.54 -6.22
N ASP A 30 -1.37 24.46 -6.46
CA ASP A 30 -0.26 24.30 -7.40
C ASP A 30 0.91 25.17 -6.88
N ASP A 31 1.85 24.54 -6.16
CA ASP A 31 3.03 25.21 -5.63
C ASP A 31 4.27 24.31 -5.85
N PRO A 32 5.14 24.64 -6.82
CA PRO A 32 6.31 23.83 -7.12
C PRO A 32 7.34 23.81 -6.00
N ALA A 33 7.36 24.82 -5.12
CA ALA A 33 8.28 24.91 -3.98
C ALA A 33 7.78 24.10 -2.78
N ALA A 34 6.48 23.81 -2.70
CA ALA A 34 5.93 22.94 -1.69
C ALA A 34 6.42 21.49 -1.89
N PRO A 35 6.62 20.71 -0.81
CA PRO A 35 6.92 19.28 -0.93
C PRO A 35 5.81 18.47 -1.62
N ALA A 36 4.57 18.95 -1.52
CA ALA A 36 3.40 18.39 -2.20
C ALA A 36 2.38 19.50 -2.49
N ASP A 37 1.64 19.34 -3.58
CA ASP A 37 0.47 20.14 -3.94
C ASP A 37 -0.63 19.23 -4.50
N GLN A 38 -1.84 19.78 -4.64
CA GLN A 38 -3.00 19.03 -5.08
C GLN A 38 -2.83 18.48 -6.50
N VAL A 39 -2.30 19.27 -7.43
CA VAL A 39 -2.14 18.88 -8.85
C VAL A 39 -1.18 17.70 -8.99
N ARG A 40 0.01 17.77 -8.38
CA ARG A 40 1.01 16.69 -8.39
C ARG A 40 0.48 15.45 -7.70
N LEU A 41 -0.18 15.59 -6.54
CA LEU A 41 -0.74 14.45 -5.81
C LEU A 41 -1.80 13.72 -6.66
N MET A 42 -2.77 14.45 -7.22
CA MET A 42 -3.83 13.86 -8.04
C MET A 42 -3.26 13.16 -9.30
N SER A 43 -2.30 13.80 -9.97
CA SER A 43 -1.62 13.21 -11.14
C SER A 43 -0.86 11.92 -10.79
N SER A 44 -0.11 11.92 -9.68
CA SER A 44 0.63 10.75 -9.20
C SER A 44 -0.31 9.61 -8.81
N LEU A 45 -1.40 9.89 -8.09
CA LEU A 45 -2.38 8.87 -7.68
C LEU A 45 -3.12 8.28 -8.89
N ARG A 46 -3.47 9.10 -9.88
CA ARG A 46 -4.07 8.61 -11.14
C ARG A 46 -3.12 7.69 -11.88
N THR A 47 -1.85 8.08 -11.99
CA THR A 47 -0.80 7.27 -12.62
C THR A 47 -0.61 5.93 -11.88
N PHE A 48 -0.60 5.97 -10.55
CA PHE A 48 -0.52 4.77 -9.72
C PHE A 48 -1.69 3.81 -9.99
N LEU A 49 -2.94 4.30 -9.92
CA LEU A 49 -4.14 3.47 -10.10
C LEU A 49 -4.26 2.88 -11.50
N ARG A 50 -3.71 3.54 -12.53
CA ARG A 50 -3.70 3.02 -13.90
C ARG A 50 -2.71 1.88 -14.10
N ASN A 51 -1.57 1.91 -13.40
CA ASN A 51 -0.43 1.04 -13.72
C ASN A 51 -0.21 -0.07 -12.69
N VAL A 52 -0.34 0.24 -11.40
CA VAL A 52 0.10 -0.65 -10.33
C VAL A 52 -0.89 -1.80 -10.05
N PRO A 53 -2.20 -1.56 -9.92
CA PRO A 53 -3.15 -2.66 -9.66
C PRO A 53 -3.07 -3.74 -10.73
N ALA A 54 -3.03 -3.38 -12.01
CA ALA A 54 -2.92 -4.34 -13.10
C ALA A 54 -1.63 -5.18 -13.01
N ALA A 55 -0.50 -4.54 -12.70
CA ALA A 55 0.79 -5.22 -12.59
C ALA A 55 0.85 -6.21 -11.40
N ILE A 56 0.22 -5.88 -10.27
CA ILE A 56 0.26 -6.72 -9.07
C ILE A 56 -0.83 -7.80 -9.11
N SER A 57 -1.99 -7.51 -9.71
CA SER A 57 -3.12 -8.45 -9.74
C SER A 57 -2.83 -9.73 -10.54
N ASP A 58 -1.86 -9.66 -11.46
CA ASP A 58 -1.42 -10.81 -12.25
C ASP A 58 -0.42 -11.71 -11.51
N PHE A 59 -0.05 -11.36 -10.27
CA PHE A 59 0.86 -12.18 -9.48
C PHE A 59 0.21 -13.53 -9.11
N THR A 60 0.86 -14.62 -9.52
CA THR A 60 0.52 -15.98 -9.11
C THR A 60 1.67 -16.60 -8.32
N MET A 61 1.38 -17.11 -7.12
CA MET A 61 2.38 -17.82 -6.32
C MET A 61 2.69 -19.17 -6.97
N ASP A 62 3.97 -19.40 -7.31
CA ASP A 62 4.43 -20.71 -7.73
C ASP A 62 4.35 -21.66 -6.52
N PRO A 63 3.57 -22.76 -6.58
CA PRO A 63 3.48 -23.72 -5.47
C PRO A 63 4.82 -24.40 -5.15
N GLN A 64 5.79 -24.35 -6.05
CA GLN A 64 7.15 -24.84 -5.84
C GLN A 64 8.11 -23.77 -5.28
N MET A 65 7.62 -22.53 -5.09
CA MET A 65 8.40 -21.44 -4.49
C MET A 65 8.78 -21.82 -3.06
N ARG A 66 10.03 -22.23 -2.88
CA ARG A 66 10.64 -22.44 -1.56
C ARG A 66 10.95 -21.09 -0.95
N ILE A 67 10.04 -20.55 -0.15
CA ILE A 67 10.35 -19.43 0.73
C ILE A 67 11.47 -19.90 1.68
N PRO A 68 12.60 -19.18 1.80
CA PRO A 68 13.64 -19.53 2.75
C PRO A 68 13.02 -19.64 4.15
N SER A 69 13.01 -20.85 4.68
CA SER A 69 12.60 -21.09 6.07
C SER A 69 13.73 -20.64 6.98
N PHE A 70 13.56 -19.49 7.65
CA PHE A 70 14.39 -19.12 8.78
C PHE A 70 14.11 -20.13 9.90
N TYR A 71 15.09 -20.99 10.19
CA TYR A 71 15.00 -21.95 11.28
C TYR A 71 15.91 -21.48 12.43
N PRO A 72 15.42 -21.49 13.68
CA PRO A 72 14.07 -21.84 14.11
C PRO A 72 13.04 -20.72 13.83
N PRO A 73 11.78 -21.06 13.51
CA PRO A 73 10.74 -20.06 13.34
C PRO A 73 10.44 -19.37 14.68
N GLU A 74 10.31 -18.04 14.66
CA GLU A 74 9.95 -17.19 15.81
C GLU A 74 8.77 -17.79 16.62
N PHE A 75 7.82 -18.42 15.92
CA PHE A 75 6.60 -19.02 16.47
C PHE A 75 6.85 -20.21 17.41
N MET A 76 8.02 -20.88 17.33
CA MET A 76 8.42 -21.91 18.29
C MET A 76 8.94 -21.33 19.61
N SER A 77 9.42 -20.08 19.63
CA SER A 77 10.00 -19.50 20.85
C SER A 77 9.00 -19.30 21.99
N TRP A 78 7.71 -19.12 21.67
CA TRP A 78 6.64 -18.92 22.64
C TRP A 78 6.09 -20.23 23.25
N THR A 79 6.42 -21.39 22.67
CA THR A 79 5.92 -22.70 23.16
C THR A 79 6.99 -23.53 23.87
N SER A 80 8.20 -23.00 24.08
CA SER A 80 9.21 -23.65 24.94
C SER A 80 8.61 -23.89 26.34
N PRO A 81 8.42 -25.16 26.75
CA PRO A 81 7.98 -25.46 28.11
C PRO A 81 9.13 -25.14 29.06
N GLY A 82 8.96 -24.09 29.86
CA GLY A 82 9.69 -23.92 31.12
C GLY A 82 11.16 -23.54 30.98
N SER A 83 11.43 -22.25 30.84
CA SER A 83 12.49 -21.62 31.63
C SER A 83 12.19 -21.84 33.12
N GLN A 84 12.76 -22.89 33.71
CA GLN A 84 12.86 -23.00 35.16
C GLN A 84 14.31 -22.72 35.57
N ALA A 85 14.55 -21.50 36.04
CA ALA A 85 15.69 -21.14 36.88
C ALA A 85 15.20 -21.02 38.35
N PRO A 86 16.08 -21.02 39.36
CA PRO A 86 17.28 -21.81 39.64
C PRO A 86 17.10 -22.64 40.94
N ARG A 87 18.09 -23.43 41.34
CA ARG A 87 18.31 -23.82 42.75
C ARG A 87 19.77 -23.60 43.13
#